data_AF-X0XK53-F1
#
_entry.id   AF-X0XK53-F1
#
_cell.length_a   1.000
_cell.length_b   1.000
_cell.length_c   1.000
_cell.angle_alpha   90.00
_cell.angle_beta   90.00
_cell.angle_gamma   90.00
#
_symmetry.space_group_name_H-M   'P 1'
#
loop_
_entity.id
_entity.type
_entity.pdbx_description
1 polymer ?
#
loop_
_entity_poly.entity_id
_entity_poly.type
_entity_poly.pdbx_seq_one_letter_code
_entity_poly.pdbx_strand_id
1 'polypeptide(L)'
;LNIPDRGSLSSLITQIKGADIKLTVTGGKTIVGTIIGIEEIEKMNKSEKTIENVLILLQENSEISKFNFSDFKSFGIINDDIKKDLKFFLDTVISGKKKDAKKIIINCESGGADEVERTIFVYYIRESPIWKTSYRLIMSREQAQEEKCLLSGWSLIENTTNQDWENVELSLVAGMPVSFRYEFYRPIFIQRPVIRPPKVLTVRPTE
;
A
#
# COMPACT_ATOMS: atom_id res chain seq x y z
N LEU A 1 0.86 13.34 -3.18
CA LEU A 1 1.09 13.96 -1.86
C LEU A 1 2.30 13.31 -1.20
N ASN A 2 3.19 14.11 -0.63
CA ASN A 2 4.34 13.65 0.15
C ASN A 2 4.42 14.48 1.44
N ILE A 3 3.80 14.01 2.52
CA ILE A 3 3.66 14.77 3.76
C ILE A 3 4.74 14.30 4.75
N PRO A 4 5.67 15.16 5.19
CA PRO A 4 6.70 14.81 6.16
C PRO A 4 6.14 14.67 7.58
N ASP A 5 6.89 13.98 8.45
CA ASP A 5 6.52 13.79 9.86
C ASP A 5 6.53 15.10 10.67
N ARG A 6 7.35 16.08 10.26
CA ARG A 6 7.46 17.41 10.87
C ARG A 6 7.08 18.48 9.84
N GLY A 7 6.33 19.50 10.26
CA GLY A 7 5.85 20.53 9.34
C GLY A 7 4.81 19.99 8.35
N SER A 8 4.03 18.98 8.75
CA SER A 8 3.06 18.29 7.89
C SER A 8 2.02 19.23 7.30
N LEU A 9 1.51 20.18 8.10
CA LEU A 9 0.49 21.14 7.66
C LEU A 9 1.03 22.14 6.63
N SER A 10 2.21 22.72 6.86
CA SER A 10 2.82 23.67 5.91
C SER A 10 3.16 22.97 4.59
N SER A 11 3.72 21.75 4.66
CA SER A 11 3.99 20.93 3.48
C SER A 11 2.72 20.51 2.72
N LEU A 12 1.63 20.21 3.44
CA LEU A 12 0.35 19.90 2.80
C LEU A 12 -0.17 21.12 2.03
N ILE A 13 -0.26 22.28 2.70
CA ILE A 13 -0.76 23.52 2.11
C ILE A 13 0.05 23.92 0.87
N THR A 14 1.37 23.80 0.88
CA THR A 14 2.19 24.12 -0.30
C THR A 14 1.90 23.19 -1.49
N GLN A 15 1.60 21.92 -1.23
CA GLN A 15 1.26 20.94 -2.26
C GLN A 15 -0.13 21.14 -2.86
N ILE A 16 -1.06 21.72 -2.10
CA ILE A 16 -2.44 22.00 -2.54
C ILE A 16 -2.65 23.49 -2.86
N LYS A 17 -1.58 24.20 -3.25
CA LYS A 17 -1.68 25.58 -3.75
C LYS A 17 -2.71 25.67 -4.89
N GLY A 18 -3.58 26.67 -4.84
CA GLY A 18 -4.69 26.83 -5.77
C GLY A 18 -5.96 26.05 -5.39
N ALA A 19 -5.95 25.28 -4.32
CA ALA A 19 -7.16 24.63 -3.81
C ALA A 19 -8.02 25.58 -2.97
N ASP A 20 -9.34 25.43 -3.09
CA ASP A 20 -10.29 26.11 -2.22
C ASP A 20 -10.39 25.41 -0.87
N ILE A 21 -10.31 26.22 0.19
CA ILE A 21 -10.33 25.76 1.57
C ILE A 21 -11.28 26.57 2.43
N LYS A 22 -11.69 25.95 3.52
CA LYS A 22 -12.46 26.53 4.61
C LYS A 22 -11.58 26.54 5.86
N LEU A 23 -11.19 27.72 6.31
CA LEU A 23 -10.40 27.95 7.52
C LEU A 23 -11.31 28.42 8.65
N THR A 24 -11.24 27.78 9.81
CA THR A 24 -11.86 28.31 11.04
C THR A 24 -10.76 28.85 11.94
N VAL A 25 -10.82 30.13 12.26
CA VAL A 25 -9.85 30.78 13.14
C VAL A 25 -10.32 30.83 14.59
N THR A 26 -9.39 31.04 15.51
CA THR A 26 -9.67 31.31 16.92
C THR A 26 -10.64 32.49 17.05
N GLY A 27 -11.75 32.28 17.76
CA GLY A 27 -12.88 33.21 17.77
C GLY A 27 -14.07 32.77 16.90
N GLY A 28 -13.98 31.63 16.20
CA GLY A 28 -15.12 31.00 15.53
C GLY A 28 -15.47 31.57 14.15
N LYS A 29 -14.77 32.60 13.70
CA LYS A 29 -14.90 33.12 12.33
C LYS A 29 -14.44 32.05 11.34
N THR A 30 -15.27 31.80 10.34
CA THR A 30 -14.94 30.92 9.22
C THR A 30 -14.61 31.79 8.01
N ILE A 31 -13.51 31.46 7.34
CA ILE A 31 -13.05 32.10 6.10
C ILE A 31 -13.01 31.04 5.01
N VAL A 32 -13.49 31.38 3.82
CA VAL A 32 -13.39 30.55 2.62
C VAL A 32 -12.51 31.30 1.62
N GLY A 33 -11.62 30.57 0.94
CA GLY A 33 -10.78 31.16 -0.10
C GLY A 33 -9.84 30.15 -0.73
N THR A 34 -9.15 30.61 -1.76
CA THR A 34 -8.19 29.83 -2.54
C THR A 34 -6.78 30.04 -1.99
N ILE A 35 -6.01 28.95 -1.84
CA ILE A 35 -4.64 29.02 -1.32
C ILE A 35 -3.71 29.68 -2.33
N ILE A 36 -3.06 30.78 -1.94
CA ILE A 36 -1.95 31.38 -2.69
C ILE A 36 -0.61 30.75 -2.28
N GLY A 37 -0.41 30.53 -0.98
CA GLY A 37 0.83 29.98 -0.44
C GLY A 37 1.03 30.26 1.05
N ILE A 38 2.24 30.03 1.53
CA ILE A 38 2.68 30.30 2.90
C ILE A 38 3.88 31.24 2.85
N GLU A 39 3.93 32.19 3.78
CA GLU A 39 5.10 33.03 4.06
C GLU A 39 5.65 32.69 5.44
N GLU A 40 6.98 32.73 5.56
CA GLU A 40 7.68 32.69 6.85
C GLU A 40 8.00 34.13 7.27
N ILE A 41 7.53 34.52 8.44
CA ILE A 41 7.79 35.84 9.03
C ILE A 41 8.67 35.65 10.25
N GLU A 42 9.83 36.31 10.25
CA GLU A 42 10.71 36.35 11.41
C GLU A 42 10.22 37.42 12.38
N LYS A 43 9.85 37.01 13.60
CA LYS A 43 9.56 37.95 14.70
C LYS A 43 10.69 37.91 15.72
N MET A 44 11.12 39.10 16.12
CA MET A 44 12.10 39.29 17.19
C MET A 44 11.35 39.71 18.45
N ASN A 45 11.35 38.86 19.48
CA ASN A 45 10.70 39.16 20.75
C ASN A 45 11.73 39.15 21.88
N LYS A 46 12.10 40.35 22.35
CA LYS A 46 12.94 40.72 23.50
C LYS A 46 14.28 40.01 23.74
N SER A 47 14.58 38.85 23.14
CA SER A 47 15.87 38.12 23.12
C SER A 47 15.85 36.87 22.22
N GLU A 48 14.69 36.40 21.73
CA GLU A 48 14.59 35.19 20.89
C GLU A 48 14.04 35.50 19.49
N LYS A 49 14.57 34.77 18.49
CA LYS A 49 14.12 34.81 17.10
C LYS A 49 13.13 33.66 16.88
N THR A 50 11.87 34.00 16.60
CA THR A 50 10.83 33.00 16.31
C THR A 50 10.39 33.13 14.86
N ILE A 51 10.30 32.01 14.14
CA ILE A 51 9.77 31.94 12.78
C ILE A 51 8.28 31.60 12.89
N GLU A 52 7.42 32.49 12.39
CA GLU A 52 5.98 32.25 12.29
C GLU A 52 5.58 31.96 10.85
N ASN A 53 4.73 30.95 10.66
CA ASN A 53 4.15 30.62 9.36
C ASN A 53 2.82 31.34 9.19
N VAL A 54 2.63 31.95 8.03
CA VAL A 54 1.41 32.69 7.69
C VAL A 54 0.84 32.15 6.38
N LEU A 55 -0.44 31.78 6.39
CA LEU A 55 -1.19 31.37 5.19
C LEU A 55 -1.73 32.59 4.46
N ILE A 56 -1.60 32.59 3.14
CA ILE A 56 -2.17 33.61 2.27
C ILE A 56 -3.33 33.00 1.49
N LEU A 57 -4.50 33.63 1.61
CA LEU A 57 -5.72 33.24 0.91
C LEU A 57 -6.21 34.35 -0.01
N LEU A 58 -6.69 33.98 -1.19
CA LEU A 58 -7.51 34.81 -2.06
C LEU A 58 -8.98 34.55 -1.73
N GLN A 59 -9.70 35.58 -1.30
CA GLN A 59 -11.14 35.50 -1.02
C GLN A 59 -11.97 35.85 -2.26
N GLU A 60 -13.25 35.48 -2.28
CA GLU A 60 -14.17 35.72 -3.41
C GLU A 60 -14.29 37.21 -3.78
N ASN A 61 -14.15 38.11 -2.81
CA ASN A 61 -14.13 39.56 -3.01
C ASN A 61 -12.82 40.08 -3.65
N SER A 62 -11.98 39.20 -4.20
CA SER A 62 -10.65 39.50 -4.73
C SER A 62 -9.68 40.12 -3.71
N GLU A 63 -9.98 39.96 -2.41
CA GLU A 63 -9.11 40.42 -1.33
C GLU A 63 -8.09 39.33 -0.97
N ILE A 64 -6.84 39.73 -0.82
CA ILE A 64 -5.77 38.86 -0.34
C ILE A 64 -5.60 39.10 1.16
N SER A 65 -5.79 38.05 1.95
CA SER A 65 -5.67 38.13 3.41
C SER A 65 -4.67 37.13 3.94
N LYS A 66 -3.99 37.55 5.02
CA LYS A 66 -2.95 36.76 5.70
C LYS A 66 -3.48 36.25 7.03
N PHE A 67 -3.25 34.98 7.33
CA PHE A 67 -3.68 34.34 8.59
C PHE A 67 -2.53 33.58 9.24
N ASN A 68 -2.29 33.83 10.53
CA ASN A 68 -1.24 33.15 11.27
C ASN A 68 -1.63 31.70 11.58
N PHE A 69 -0.69 30.76 11.44
CA PHE A 69 -0.92 29.36 11.77
C PHE A 69 -1.32 29.16 13.24
N SER A 70 -0.86 30.04 14.15
CA SER A 70 -1.25 30.03 15.56
C SER A 70 -2.75 30.19 15.77
N ASP A 71 -3.44 30.83 14.83
CA ASP A 71 -4.85 31.18 14.93
C ASP A 71 -5.75 30.10 14.33
N PHE A 72 -5.18 29.02 13.79
CA PHE A 72 -5.96 27.99 13.11
C PHE A 72 -6.61 27.05 14.12
N LYS A 73 -7.94 27.00 14.11
CA LYS A 73 -8.70 26.00 14.87
C LYS A 73 -9.01 24.77 14.03
N SER A 74 -9.39 24.96 12.76
CA SER A 74 -9.61 23.87 11.82
C SER A 74 -9.34 24.28 10.39
N PHE A 75 -8.89 23.31 9.60
CA PHE A 75 -8.58 23.47 8.18
C PHE A 75 -9.35 22.41 7.40
N GLY A 76 -10.27 22.85 6.53
CA GLY A 76 -11.07 21.99 5.67
C GLY A 76 -10.72 22.20 4.21
N ILE A 77 -10.42 21.13 3.48
CA ILE A 77 -10.28 21.17 2.03
C ILE A 77 -11.68 21.13 1.43
N ILE A 78 -12.00 21.94 0.43
CA ILE A 78 -13.32 21.92 -0.22
C ILE A 78 -13.34 20.95 -1.39
N ASN A 79 -12.30 20.94 -2.22
CA ASN A 79 -12.17 20.08 -3.39
C ASN A 79 -12.18 18.58 -3.02
N ASP A 80 -13.12 17.82 -3.58
CA ASP A 80 -13.33 16.40 -3.25
C ASP A 80 -12.23 15.48 -3.77
N ASP A 81 -11.60 15.79 -4.90
CA ASP A 81 -10.51 14.98 -5.45
C ASP A 81 -9.29 15.03 -4.54
N ILE A 82 -8.96 16.23 -4.04
CA ILE A 82 -7.86 16.41 -3.08
C ILE A 82 -8.17 15.69 -1.75
N LYS A 83 -9.43 15.69 -1.29
CA LYS A 83 -9.83 14.92 -0.09
C LYS A 83 -9.61 13.42 -0.30
N LYS A 84 -10.02 12.88 -1.46
CA LYS A 84 -9.85 11.46 -1.80
C LYS A 84 -8.37 11.10 -1.86
N ASP A 85 -7.55 11.92 -2.51
CA ASP A 85 -6.10 11.71 -2.62
C ASP A 85 -5.42 11.75 -1.25
N LEU A 86 -5.80 12.69 -0.38
CA LEU A 86 -5.26 12.78 0.97
C LEU A 86 -5.62 11.54 1.80
N LYS A 87 -6.89 11.11 1.75
CA LYS A 87 -7.34 9.90 2.44
C LYS A 87 -6.60 8.66 1.93
N PHE A 88 -6.50 8.52 0.60
CA PHE A 88 -5.78 7.43 -0.03
C PHE A 88 -4.29 7.41 0.37
N PHE A 89 -3.64 8.57 0.40
CA PHE A 89 -2.25 8.69 0.86
C PHE A 89 -2.09 8.21 2.31
N LEU A 90 -2.94 8.70 3.23
CA LEU A 90 -2.86 8.33 4.65
C LEU A 90 -3.16 6.83 4.87
N ASP A 91 -4.14 6.28 4.17
CA ASP A 91 -4.45 4.84 4.18
C ASP A 91 -3.26 4.00 3.67
N THR A 92 -2.56 4.51 2.65
CA THR A 92 -1.36 3.87 2.09
C THR A 92 -0.20 3.90 3.08
N VAL A 93 0.03 5.02 3.77
CA VAL A 93 1.08 5.14 4.81
C VAL A 93 0.83 4.16 5.95
N ILE A 94 -0.43 4.01 6.40
CA ILE A 94 -0.80 3.02 7.42
C ILE A 94 -0.59 1.59 6.90
N SER A 95 -0.98 1.32 5.66
CA SER A 95 -0.78 -0.01 5.04
C SER A 95 0.70 -0.35 4.92
N GLY A 96 1.56 0.62 4.58
CA GLY A 96 3.01 0.44 4.50
C GLY A 96 3.68 0.14 5.84
N LYS A 97 3.07 0.50 6.99
CA LYS A 97 3.56 0.07 8.32
C LYS A 97 3.35 -1.43 8.54
N LYS A 98 2.34 -2.05 7.91
CA LYS A 98 2.16 -3.50 7.87
C LYS A 98 3.00 -4.08 6.73
N LYS A 99 4.32 -4.17 6.94
CA LYS A 99 5.31 -4.59 5.92
C LYS A 99 5.00 -5.93 5.23
N ASP A 100 4.21 -6.79 5.87
CA ASP A 100 3.88 -8.13 5.36
C ASP A 100 2.45 -8.26 4.79
N ALA A 101 1.71 -7.15 4.62
CA ALA A 101 0.35 -7.17 4.08
C ALA A 101 0.26 -6.45 2.72
N LYS A 102 -0.12 -7.19 1.67
CA LYS A 102 -0.51 -6.60 0.38
C LYS A 102 -2.03 -6.45 0.32
N LYS A 103 -2.50 -5.25 0.01
CA LYS A 103 -3.93 -5.00 -0.25
C LYS A 103 -4.28 -5.43 -1.68
N ILE A 104 -5.19 -6.38 -1.81
CA ILE A 104 -5.81 -6.74 -3.09
C ILE A 104 -7.20 -6.14 -3.10
N ILE A 105 -7.53 -5.39 -4.16
CA ILE A 105 -8.87 -4.81 -4.35
C ILE A 105 -9.55 -5.60 -5.47
N ILE A 106 -10.67 -6.24 -5.16
CA ILE A 106 -11.49 -6.96 -6.12
C ILE A 106 -12.71 -6.08 -6.43
N ASN A 107 -12.65 -5.37 -7.55
CA ASN A 107 -13.78 -4.56 -8.01
C ASN A 107 -14.81 -5.47 -8.67
N CYS A 108 -16.01 -5.48 -8.11
CA CYS A 108 -17.12 -6.31 -8.58
C CYS A 108 -18.10 -5.43 -9.34
N GLU A 109 -17.78 -5.07 -10.59
CA GLU A 109 -18.65 -4.22 -11.40
C GLU A 109 -19.88 -5.01 -11.87
N SER A 110 -21.08 -4.46 -11.68
CA SER A 110 -22.33 -5.16 -12.01
C SER A 110 -22.68 -5.16 -13.50
N GLY A 111 -21.98 -4.39 -14.33
CA GLY A 111 -22.22 -4.33 -15.78
C GLY A 111 -23.55 -3.66 -16.16
N GLY A 112 -24.18 -2.90 -15.25
CA GLY A 112 -25.38 -2.10 -15.54
C GLY A 112 -26.71 -2.66 -15.01
N ALA A 113 -26.69 -3.74 -14.21
CA ALA A 113 -27.85 -4.17 -13.43
C ALA A 113 -27.53 -3.97 -11.94
N ASP A 114 -28.30 -3.12 -11.26
CA ASP A 114 -27.97 -2.65 -9.91
C ASP A 114 -28.06 -3.72 -8.82
N GLU A 115 -28.53 -4.94 -9.14
CA GLU A 115 -28.68 -6.03 -8.18
C GLU A 115 -28.41 -7.38 -8.85
N VAL A 116 -27.14 -7.80 -8.92
CA VAL A 116 -26.77 -9.16 -9.32
C VAL A 116 -26.01 -9.82 -8.19
N GLU A 117 -26.60 -10.85 -7.59
CA GLU A 117 -25.91 -11.71 -6.64
C GLU A 117 -24.84 -12.53 -7.38
N ARG A 118 -23.59 -12.47 -6.91
CA ARG A 118 -22.47 -13.22 -7.51
C ARG A 118 -21.61 -13.84 -6.42
N THR A 119 -21.34 -15.13 -6.57
CA THR A 119 -20.38 -15.84 -5.73
C THR A 119 -18.97 -15.60 -6.27
N ILE A 120 -18.06 -15.11 -5.43
CA ILE A 120 -16.66 -14.87 -5.78
C ILE A 120 -15.80 -15.82 -4.96
N PHE A 121 -14.94 -16.58 -5.65
CA PHE A 121 -13.96 -17.43 -5.01
C PHE A 121 -12.58 -16.79 -5.12
N VAL A 122 -11.88 -16.69 -3.99
CA VAL A 122 -10.52 -16.15 -3.92
C VAL A 122 -9.61 -17.25 -3.40
N TYR A 123 -8.67 -17.67 -4.26
CA TYR A 123 -7.64 -18.65 -3.91
C TYR A 123 -6.28 -17.99 -3.98
N TYR A 124 -5.38 -18.41 -3.09
CA TYR A 124 -3.98 -18.02 -3.14
C TYR A 124 -3.10 -19.24 -2.88
N ILE A 125 -1.91 -19.23 -3.46
CA ILE A 125 -0.90 -20.28 -3.29
C ILE A 125 0.25 -19.67 -2.51
N ARG A 126 0.77 -20.40 -1.52
CA ARG A 126 2.01 -20.07 -0.82
C ARG A 126 2.98 -21.22 -0.89
N GLU A 127 4.24 -20.92 -0.65
CA GLU A 127 5.24 -21.96 -0.42
C GLU A 127 4.82 -22.82 0.79
N SER A 128 4.88 -24.13 0.61
CA SER A 128 4.65 -25.07 1.71
C SER A 128 5.92 -25.20 2.53
N PRO A 129 5.85 -25.16 3.87
CA PRO A 129 6.99 -25.52 4.70
C PRO A 129 7.35 -27.00 4.50
N ILE A 130 8.58 -27.35 4.84
CA ILE A 130 9.01 -28.76 4.93
C ILE A 130 8.28 -29.40 6.11
N TRP A 131 7.69 -30.57 5.89
CA TRP A 131 7.17 -31.42 6.95
C TRP A 131 8.23 -32.43 7.40
N LYS A 132 8.19 -32.82 8.66
CA LYS A 132 9.18 -33.73 9.27
C LYS A 132 8.50 -35.01 9.70
N THR A 133 9.20 -36.13 9.61
CA THR A 133 8.74 -37.42 10.15
C THR A 133 9.44 -37.73 11.47
N SER A 134 8.70 -38.28 12.44
CA SER A 134 9.28 -38.86 13.65
C SER A 134 8.77 -40.28 13.83
N TYR A 135 9.68 -41.22 14.03
CA TYR A 135 9.36 -42.62 14.29
C TYR A 135 9.78 -42.98 15.70
N ARG A 136 8.91 -43.69 16.43
CA ARG A 136 9.17 -44.19 17.77
C ARG A 136 8.86 -45.68 17.82
N LEU A 137 9.78 -46.45 18.38
CA LEU A 137 9.56 -47.86 18.68
C LEU A 137 9.23 -47.97 20.17
N ILE A 138 8.06 -48.51 20.46
CA ILE A 138 7.54 -48.67 21.82
C ILE A 138 7.46 -50.17 22.10
N MET A 139 8.10 -50.59 23.17
CA MET A 139 8.15 -51.99 23.59
C MET A 139 8.12 -52.04 25.12
N SER A 140 7.09 -52.67 25.69
CA SER A 140 7.05 -53.01 27.12
C SER A 140 7.87 -54.28 27.39
N ARG A 141 8.14 -54.59 28.66
CA ARG A 141 8.87 -55.82 29.03
C ARG A 141 8.13 -57.09 28.62
N GLU A 142 6.80 -57.11 28.73
CA GLU A 142 5.96 -58.23 28.28
C GLU A 142 6.00 -58.37 26.75
N GLN A 143 5.89 -57.26 26.02
CA GLN A 143 5.99 -57.27 24.56
C GLN A 143 7.35 -57.74 24.07
N ALA A 144 8.44 -57.40 24.79
CA ALA A 144 9.78 -57.87 24.49
C ALA A 144 9.92 -59.39 24.64
N GLN A 145 9.26 -60.00 25.64
CA GLN A 145 9.25 -61.46 25.83
C GLN A 145 8.47 -62.18 24.72
N GLU A 146 7.47 -61.53 24.14
CA GLU A 146 6.70 -62.05 23.00
C GLU A 146 7.27 -61.65 21.63
N GLU A 147 8.45 -61.04 21.59
CA GLU A 147 9.09 -60.51 20.37
C GLU A 147 8.20 -59.52 19.57
N LYS A 148 7.34 -58.78 20.27
CA LYS A 148 6.43 -57.78 19.70
C LYS A 148 6.91 -56.36 20.00
N CYS A 149 6.65 -55.44 19.06
CA CYS A 149 6.82 -54.01 19.30
C CYS A 149 5.77 -53.20 18.54
N LEU A 150 5.56 -51.96 18.99
CA LEU A 150 4.73 -50.98 18.30
C LEU A 150 5.62 -49.93 17.65
N LEU A 151 5.52 -49.79 16.32
CA LEU A 151 6.13 -48.68 15.60
C LEU A 151 5.09 -47.56 15.43
N SER A 152 5.38 -46.39 16.00
CA SER A 152 4.56 -45.18 15.88
C SER A 152 5.23 -44.17 14.95
N GLY A 153 4.57 -43.83 13.84
CA GLY A 153 5.01 -42.79 12.90
C GLY A 153 4.19 -41.52 13.08
N TRP A 154 4.87 -40.38 13.16
CA TRP A 154 4.27 -39.05 13.28
C TRP A 154 4.72 -38.18 12.12
N SER A 155 3.78 -37.41 11.57
CA SER A 155 4.06 -36.30 10.66
C SER A 155 3.95 -35.00 11.42
N LEU A 156 5.02 -34.22 11.44
CA LEU A 156 5.07 -32.90 12.05
C LEU A 156 4.99 -31.84 10.96
N ILE A 157 3.92 -31.06 11.02
CA ILE A 157 3.62 -29.97 10.09
C ILE A 157 3.57 -28.68 10.91
N GLU A 158 4.24 -27.64 10.42
CA GLU A 158 4.28 -26.33 11.06
C GLU A 158 3.31 -25.40 10.32
N ASN A 159 2.35 -24.81 11.04
CA ASN A 159 1.52 -23.74 10.50
C ASN A 159 2.31 -22.43 10.49
N THR A 160 2.84 -22.06 9.33
CA THR A 160 3.60 -20.80 9.13
C THR A 160 2.70 -19.59 8.85
N THR A 161 1.39 -19.74 9.05
CA THR A 161 0.40 -18.69 8.80
C THR A 161 -0.04 -18.05 10.11
N ASN A 162 -0.53 -16.80 10.05
CA ASN A 162 -1.07 -16.09 11.22
C ASN A 162 -2.56 -16.41 11.46
N GLN A 163 -3.03 -17.55 10.98
CA GLN A 163 -4.42 -17.97 11.06
C GLN A 163 -4.48 -19.43 11.49
N ASP A 164 -5.51 -19.78 12.27
CA ASP A 164 -5.75 -21.16 12.66
C ASP A 164 -6.20 -21.98 11.45
N TRP A 165 -5.77 -23.23 11.40
CA TRP A 165 -6.20 -24.18 10.38
C TRP A 165 -7.50 -24.82 10.80
N GLU A 166 -8.59 -24.46 10.11
CA GLU A 166 -9.91 -25.06 10.30
C GLU A 166 -10.33 -25.74 9.00
N ASN A 167 -10.83 -26.97 9.10
CA ASN A 167 -11.33 -27.76 7.95
C ASN A 167 -10.33 -27.88 6.78
N VAL A 168 -9.07 -28.19 7.11
CA VAL A 168 -8.00 -28.36 6.10
C VAL A 168 -7.90 -29.80 5.61
N GLU A 169 -7.63 -29.96 4.31
CA GLU A 169 -7.22 -31.22 3.71
C GLU A 169 -5.70 -31.22 3.51
N LEU A 170 -5.02 -32.24 4.02
CA LEU A 170 -3.56 -32.36 3.95
C LEU A 170 -3.16 -33.63 3.21
N SER A 171 -2.33 -33.46 2.18
CA SER A 171 -1.67 -34.56 1.45
C SER A 171 -0.17 -34.46 1.62
N LEU A 172 0.44 -35.49 2.22
CA LEU A 172 1.89 -35.57 2.44
C LEU A 172 2.48 -36.58 1.48
N VAL A 173 3.46 -36.15 0.70
CA VAL A 173 4.13 -37.02 -0.28
C VAL A 173 5.59 -37.17 0.13
N ALA A 174 6.06 -38.41 0.17
CA ALA A 174 7.47 -38.72 0.37
C ALA A 174 8.23 -38.53 -0.95
N GLY A 175 9.28 -37.70 -0.93
CA GLY A 175 10.15 -37.47 -2.09
C GLY A 175 11.04 -36.24 -1.90
N MET A 176 12.07 -36.12 -2.72
CA MET A 176 12.76 -34.85 -2.97
C MET A 176 11.99 -34.12 -4.08
N PRO A 177 11.01 -33.24 -3.78
CA PRO A 177 10.50 -32.36 -4.81
C PRO A 177 11.66 -31.53 -5.32
N VAL A 178 11.82 -31.42 -6.65
CA VAL A 178 12.77 -30.46 -7.25
C VAL A 178 12.33 -29.08 -6.77
N SER A 179 13.00 -28.59 -5.73
CA SER A 179 12.66 -27.35 -5.05
C SER A 179 13.38 -26.23 -5.77
N PHE A 180 12.73 -25.63 -6.75
CA PHE A 180 13.27 -24.47 -7.46
C PHE A 180 12.56 -23.20 -6.98
N ARG A 181 13.33 -22.12 -6.80
CA ARG A 181 12.77 -20.79 -6.61
C ARG A 181 12.52 -20.19 -7.98
N TYR A 182 11.26 -19.90 -8.30
CA TYR A 182 10.86 -19.27 -9.57
C TYR A 182 10.31 -17.87 -9.33
N GLU A 183 10.84 -16.88 -10.04
CA GLU A 183 10.36 -15.50 -10.00
C GLU A 183 9.10 -15.35 -10.87
N PHE A 184 7.93 -15.80 -10.39
CA PHE A 184 6.67 -15.75 -11.16
C PHE A 184 6.27 -14.34 -11.62
N TYR A 185 6.69 -13.31 -10.90
CA TYR A 185 6.39 -11.91 -11.23
C TYR A 185 7.33 -11.29 -12.26
N ARG A 186 8.38 -12.00 -12.67
CA ARG A 186 9.34 -11.50 -13.65
C ARG A 186 9.05 -12.13 -15.02
N PRO A 187 8.46 -11.37 -15.97
CA PRO A 187 8.25 -11.89 -17.31
C PRO A 187 9.59 -12.15 -18.00
N ILE A 188 9.73 -13.32 -18.61
CA ILE A 188 10.88 -13.67 -19.45
C ILE A 188 10.55 -13.25 -20.88
N PHE A 189 11.36 -12.37 -21.46
CA PHE A 189 11.24 -11.97 -22.85
C PHE A 189 12.29 -12.68 -23.70
N ILE A 190 11.85 -13.27 -24.81
CA ILE A 190 12.76 -13.73 -25.87
C ILE A 190 13.09 -12.57 -26.81
N GLN A 191 14.32 -12.54 -27.34
CA GLN A 191 14.68 -11.56 -28.37
C GLN A 191 13.98 -11.92 -29.69
N ARG A 192 13.15 -11.01 -30.21
CA ARG A 192 12.52 -11.18 -31.53
C ARG A 192 13.49 -10.71 -32.62
N PRO A 193 13.63 -11.46 -33.72
CA PRO A 193 14.43 -11.00 -34.85
C PRO A 193 13.85 -9.71 -35.43
N VAL A 194 14.72 -8.75 -35.71
CA VAL A 194 14.34 -7.49 -36.38
C VAL A 194 14.40 -7.73 -37.89
N ILE A 195 13.25 -7.81 -38.54
CA ILE A 195 13.14 -7.85 -39.99
C ILE A 195 13.28 -6.41 -40.50
N ARG A 196 14.36 -6.10 -41.24
CA ARG A 196 14.51 -4.80 -41.91
C ARG A 196 13.87 -4.88 -43.30
N PRO A 197 13.08 -3.87 -43.72
CA PRO A 197 12.60 -3.81 -45.10
C PRO A 197 13.79 -3.75 -46.06
N PRO A 198 13.72 -4.40 -47.24
CA PRO A 198 14.75 -4.24 -48.26
C PRO A 198 14.86 -2.76 -48.64
N LYS A 199 16.06 -2.19 -48.51
CA LYS A 199 16.36 -0.87 -49.06
C LYS A 199 16.46 -1.02 -50.57
N VAL A 200 15.38 -0.69 -51.28
CA VAL A 200 15.47 -0.46 -52.72
C VAL A 200 16.24 0.85 -52.89
N LEU A 201 17.44 0.79 -53.47
CA LEU A 201 18.17 1.98 -53.89
C LEU A 201 17.39 2.62 -55.04
N THR A 202 16.58 3.63 -54.75
CA THR A 202 15.92 4.41 -55.79
C THR A 202 17.02 5.15 -56.57
N VAL A 203 17.15 4.84 -57.85
CA VAL A 203 18.02 5.52 -58.80
C VAL A 203 17.59 6.99 -58.86
N ARG A 204 18.50 7.92 -58.59
CA ARG A 204 18.30 9.35 -58.85
C ARG A 204 18.61 9.62 -60.33
N PRO A 205 17.84 10.46 -61.04
CA PRO A 205 18.22 10.87 -62.40
C PRO A 205 19.48 11.73 -62.32
N THR A 206 20.45 11.45 -63.18
CA THR A 206 21.58 12.35 -63.44
C THR A 206 21.09 13.48 -64.36
N GLU A 207 21.49 14.72 -64.08
CA GLU A 207 21.27 15.87 -64.97
C GLU A 207 21.91 15.69 -66.35
#